data_AF-A0A161SRM7-F1
#
_entry.id   AF-A0A161SRM7-F1
#
_cell.length_a   1.000
_cell.length_b   1.000
_cell.length_c   1.000
_cell.angle_alpha   90.00
_cell.angle_beta   90.00
_cell.angle_gamma   90.00
#
_symmetry.space_group_name_H-M   'P 1'
#
loop_
_entity.id
_entity.type
_entity.pdbx_description
1 polymer ?
#
loop_
_entity_poly.entity_id
_entity_poly.type
_entity_poly.pdbx_seq_one_letter_code
_entity_poly.pdbx_strand_id
1 'polypeptide(L)'
;MTLTLGTIDTIRALQKQIGAANAAKGFHQDGDDIRSLPAAISGVHDGPRSFLQGLVNRLTRMIPALERHYWMARASLIGTELAELLEDLRAGRGINESWYSATWEGKAYAWVEGERPAFLPDHVVGKPEGAPSEIVDIIVRALDLADEGGVDIAEHLSLKLAYNATRARLHGKKL
;
A
#
# COMPACT_ATOMS: atom_id res chain seq x y z
N MET A 1 -5.74 6.77 24.10
CA MET A 1 -6.52 7.43 23.02
C MET A 1 -7.39 6.35 22.41
N THR A 2 -8.69 6.61 22.27
CA THR A 2 -9.65 5.68 21.68
C THR A 2 -10.24 6.34 20.45
N LEU A 3 -10.28 5.61 19.33
CA LEU A 3 -10.94 6.11 18.12
C LEU A 3 -12.45 6.11 18.32
N THR A 4 -13.12 7.13 17.77
CA THR A 4 -14.59 7.13 17.73
C THR A 4 -15.08 6.11 16.69
N LEU A 5 -16.32 5.63 16.84
CA LEU A 5 -16.93 4.74 15.84
C LEU A 5 -16.93 5.38 14.45
N GLY A 6 -17.30 6.67 14.35
CA GLY A 6 -17.28 7.39 13.06
C GLY A 6 -15.88 7.46 12.44
N THR A 7 -14.82 7.60 13.25
CA THR A 7 -13.44 7.56 12.75
C THR A 7 -13.06 6.18 12.22
N ILE A 8 -13.45 5.11 12.94
CA ILE A 8 -13.21 3.73 12.50
C ILE A 8 -13.89 3.46 11.16
N ASP A 9 -15.15 3.86 11.03
CA ASP A 9 -15.92 3.66 9.79
C ASP A 9 -15.33 4.46 8.62
N THR A 10 -14.84 5.67 8.88
CA THR A 10 -14.15 6.50 7.88
C THR A 10 -12.88 5.83 7.38
N ILE A 11 -12.07 5.25 8.28
CA ILE A 11 -10.83 4.55 7.90
C ILE A 11 -11.15 3.31 7.07
N ARG A 12 -12.16 2.52 7.46
CA ARG A 12 -12.60 1.35 6.68
C ARG A 12 -13.12 1.74 5.30
N ALA A 13 -13.90 2.82 5.22
CA ALA A 13 -14.41 3.32 3.95
C ALA A 13 -13.27 3.76 3.03
N LEU A 14 -12.28 4.49 3.57
CA LEU A 14 -11.10 4.91 2.83
C LEU A 14 -10.26 3.72 2.35
N GLN A 15 -10.02 2.74 3.22
CA GLN A 15 -9.34 1.49 2.87
C GLN A 15 -10.02 0.80 1.68
N LYS A 16 -11.35 0.61 1.76
CA LYS A 16 -12.13 -0.05 0.70
C LYS A 16 -12.13 0.75 -0.60
N GLN A 17 -12.21 2.07 -0.53
CA GLN A 17 -12.19 2.92 -1.71
C GLN A 17 -10.84 2.82 -2.44
N ILE A 18 -9.73 2.88 -1.71
CA ILE A 18 -8.37 2.76 -2.27
C ILE A 18 -8.18 1.36 -2.87
N GLY A 19 -8.50 0.31 -2.10
CA GLY A 19 -8.34 -1.06 -2.54
C GLY A 19 -9.17 -1.37 -3.80
N ALA A 20 -10.44 -0.97 -3.84
CA ALA A 20 -11.29 -1.13 -5.02
C ALA A 20 -10.74 -0.38 -6.25
N ALA A 21 -10.25 0.85 -6.06
CA ALA A 21 -9.69 1.65 -7.16
C ALA A 21 -8.41 1.02 -7.75
N ASN A 22 -7.58 0.39 -6.91
CA ASN A 22 -6.36 -0.28 -7.37
C ASN A 22 -6.64 -1.67 -7.93
N ALA A 23 -7.57 -2.42 -7.34
CA ALA A 23 -8.07 -3.69 -7.88
C ALA A 23 -8.59 -3.49 -9.32
N ALA A 24 -9.36 -2.42 -9.57
CA ALA A 24 -9.88 -2.09 -10.89
C ALA A 24 -8.79 -1.77 -11.93
N LYS A 25 -7.59 -1.39 -11.49
CA LYS A 25 -6.41 -1.18 -12.35
C LYS A 25 -5.55 -2.44 -12.51
N GLY A 26 -5.96 -3.56 -11.93
CA GLY A 26 -5.27 -4.86 -12.01
C GLY A 26 -4.18 -5.08 -10.96
N PHE A 27 -4.02 -4.21 -9.97
CA PHE A 27 -2.94 -4.32 -8.98
C PHE A 27 -3.04 -5.54 -8.05
N HIS A 28 -4.20 -6.20 -7.97
CA HIS A 28 -4.43 -7.35 -7.10
C HIS A 28 -4.45 -8.69 -7.87
N GLN A 29 -4.33 -8.65 -9.20
CA GLN A 29 -4.53 -9.80 -10.08
C GLN A 29 -3.56 -10.96 -9.78
N ASP A 30 -2.26 -10.66 -9.66
CA ASP A 30 -1.25 -11.68 -9.34
C ASP A 30 -1.51 -12.35 -7.98
N GLY A 31 -1.98 -11.55 -7.00
CA GLY A 31 -2.36 -12.05 -5.69
C GLY A 31 -3.58 -12.98 -5.76
N ASP A 32 -4.60 -12.58 -6.52
CA ASP A 32 -5.81 -13.37 -6.74
C ASP A 32 -5.51 -14.69 -7.44
N ASP A 33 -4.64 -14.66 -8.45
CA ASP A 33 -4.17 -15.83 -9.16
C ASP A 33 -3.48 -16.81 -8.20
N ILE A 34 -2.52 -16.32 -7.39
CA ILE A 34 -1.81 -17.14 -6.38
C ILE A 34 -2.79 -17.76 -5.38
N ARG A 35 -3.74 -16.96 -4.86
CA ARG A 35 -4.73 -17.41 -3.87
C ARG A 35 -5.74 -18.40 -4.46
N SER A 36 -5.97 -18.38 -5.78
CA SER A 36 -6.84 -19.33 -6.47
C SER A 36 -6.18 -20.70 -6.76
N LEU A 37 -4.84 -20.78 -6.76
CA LEU A 37 -4.09 -22.00 -7.09
C LEU A 37 -4.48 -23.24 -6.29
N PRO A 38 -4.72 -23.19 -4.95
CA PRO A 38 -5.13 -24.38 -4.20
C PRO A 38 -6.39 -25.04 -4.76
N ALA A 39 -7.40 -24.24 -5.13
CA ALA A 39 -8.66 -24.73 -5.70
C ALA A 39 -8.46 -25.34 -7.10
N ALA A 40 -7.63 -24.68 -7.93
CA ALA A 40 -7.29 -25.19 -9.26
C ALA A 40 -6.56 -26.54 -9.21
N ILE A 41 -5.68 -26.72 -8.22
CA ILE A 41 -4.85 -27.93 -8.09
C ILE A 41 -5.60 -29.08 -7.42
N SER A 42 -6.56 -28.81 -6.52
CA SER A 42 -7.36 -29.87 -5.88
C SER A 42 -8.15 -30.71 -6.89
N GLY A 43 -8.55 -30.15 -8.04
CA GLY A 43 -9.23 -30.88 -9.11
C GLY A 43 -8.34 -31.87 -9.89
N VAL A 44 -7.03 -31.89 -9.64
CA VAL A 44 -6.05 -32.77 -10.31
C VAL A 44 -5.70 -34.01 -9.46
N HIS A 45 -6.09 -34.03 -8.17
CA HIS A 45 -5.71 -35.06 -7.19
C HIS A 45 -6.44 -36.41 -7.38
N ASP A 46 -7.50 -36.47 -8.20
CA ASP A 46 -8.38 -37.64 -8.31
C ASP A 46 -7.95 -38.69 -9.38
N GLY A 47 -6.67 -38.72 -9.80
CA GLY A 47 -6.18 -39.56 -10.90
C GLY A 47 -5.05 -40.54 -10.54
N PRO A 48 -5.03 -41.79 -11.08
CA PRO A 48 -4.01 -42.78 -10.72
C PRO A 48 -2.70 -42.59 -11.51
N ARG A 49 -1.82 -41.65 -11.11
CA ARG A 49 -0.43 -41.53 -11.62
C ARG A 49 0.55 -40.97 -10.56
N SER A 50 1.39 -41.84 -9.99
CA SER A 50 2.31 -41.53 -8.87
C SER A 50 3.31 -40.38 -9.14
N PHE A 51 3.75 -40.19 -10.39
CA PHE A 51 4.70 -39.13 -10.75
C PHE A 51 4.07 -37.73 -10.79
N LEU A 52 2.89 -37.61 -11.43
CA LEU A 52 2.15 -36.34 -11.50
C LEU A 52 1.70 -35.90 -10.12
N GLN A 53 1.25 -36.84 -9.29
CA GLN A 53 0.91 -36.57 -7.90
C GLN A 53 2.10 -36.03 -7.09
N GLY A 54 3.30 -36.58 -7.31
CA GLY A 54 4.53 -36.10 -6.69
C GLY A 54 4.94 -34.70 -7.15
N LEU A 55 4.69 -34.34 -8.41
CA LEU A 55 4.90 -32.99 -8.92
C LEU A 55 3.88 -32.00 -8.32
N VAL A 56 2.60 -32.36 -8.34
CA VAL A 56 1.51 -31.57 -7.75
C VAL A 56 1.78 -31.30 -6.27
N ASN A 57 2.10 -32.34 -5.48
CA ASN A 57 2.40 -32.19 -4.06
C ASN A 57 3.58 -31.27 -3.79
N ARG A 58 4.60 -31.24 -4.67
CA ARG A 58 5.73 -30.31 -4.56
C ARG A 58 5.29 -28.87 -4.82
N LEU A 59 4.50 -28.65 -5.87
CA LEU A 59 3.95 -27.32 -6.18
C LEU A 59 3.05 -26.80 -5.07
N THR A 60 2.14 -27.62 -4.53
CA THR A 60 1.25 -27.22 -3.43
C THR A 60 2.03 -26.77 -2.18
N ARG A 61 3.17 -27.41 -1.87
CA ARG A 61 4.04 -26.99 -0.76
C ARG A 61 4.72 -25.64 -0.99
N MET A 62 4.82 -25.19 -2.24
CA MET A 62 5.42 -23.89 -2.58
C MET A 62 4.40 -22.75 -2.54
N ILE A 63 3.10 -23.02 -2.62
CA ILE A 63 2.05 -21.97 -2.64
C ILE A 63 2.20 -20.97 -1.48
N PRO A 64 2.38 -21.40 -0.21
CA PRO A 64 2.57 -20.44 0.88
C PRO A 64 3.84 -19.59 0.74
N ALA A 65 4.88 -20.11 0.08
CA ALA A 65 6.08 -19.33 -0.21
C ALA A 65 5.84 -18.30 -1.30
N LEU A 66 5.11 -18.67 -2.37
CA LEU A 66 4.70 -17.74 -3.43
C LEU A 66 3.87 -16.60 -2.85
N GLU A 67 2.89 -16.92 -2.00
CA GLU A 67 2.07 -15.92 -1.33
C GLU A 67 2.91 -14.99 -0.44
N ARG A 68 3.85 -15.53 0.34
CA ARG A 68 4.78 -14.68 1.12
C ARG A 68 5.63 -13.77 0.23
N HIS A 69 6.17 -14.28 -0.87
CA HIS A 69 6.96 -13.47 -1.79
C HIS A 69 6.13 -12.38 -2.48
N TYR A 70 4.88 -12.69 -2.81
CA TYR A 70 3.94 -11.69 -3.31
C TYR A 70 3.72 -10.57 -2.28
N TRP A 71 3.41 -10.91 -1.03
CA TRP A 71 3.24 -9.91 0.03
C TRP A 71 4.53 -9.13 0.31
N MET A 72 5.71 -9.75 0.22
CA MET A 72 6.98 -9.06 0.30
C MET A 72 7.15 -8.03 -0.83
N ALA A 73 6.80 -8.37 -2.06
CA ALA A 73 6.84 -7.45 -3.18
C ALA A 73 5.87 -6.28 -2.96
N ARG A 74 4.64 -6.54 -2.52
CA ARG A 74 3.65 -5.50 -2.21
C ARG A 74 4.11 -4.59 -1.06
N ALA A 75 4.70 -5.16 -0.01
CA ALA A 75 5.29 -4.39 1.08
C ALA A 75 6.51 -3.57 0.64
N SER A 76 7.28 -4.05 -0.33
CA SER A 76 8.43 -3.30 -0.85
C SER A 76 8.05 -2.01 -1.55
N LEU A 77 6.84 -1.93 -2.13
CA LEU A 77 6.31 -0.68 -2.71
C LEU A 77 6.15 0.41 -1.65
N ILE A 78 5.78 0.06 -0.41
CA ILE A 78 5.75 1.03 0.69
C ILE A 78 7.18 1.51 1.00
N GLY A 79 8.15 0.60 0.92
CA GLY A 79 9.56 0.92 1.12
C GLY A 79 10.14 1.83 0.03
N THR A 80 9.65 1.75 -1.21
CA THR A 80 10.07 2.65 -2.29
C THR A 80 9.54 4.07 -2.07
N GLU A 81 8.28 4.24 -1.66
CA GLU A 81 7.76 5.60 -1.35
C GLU A 81 8.53 6.23 -0.16
N LEU A 82 8.95 5.42 0.81
CA LEU A 82 9.84 5.88 1.88
C LEU A 82 11.22 6.28 1.35
N ALA A 83 11.76 5.58 0.36
CA ALA A 83 13.02 5.96 -0.27
C ALA A 83 12.90 7.30 -1.00
N GLU A 84 11.80 7.55 -1.71
CA GLU A 84 11.52 8.83 -2.38
C GLU A 84 11.45 9.98 -1.35
N LEU A 85 10.74 9.78 -0.23
CA LEU A 85 10.74 10.73 0.89
C LEU A 85 12.16 11.03 1.41
N LEU A 86 12.99 10.00 1.58
CA LEU A 86 14.37 10.17 2.04
C LEU A 86 15.23 10.90 1.01
N GLU A 87 15.00 10.69 -0.28
CA GLU A 87 15.69 11.38 -1.36
C GLU A 87 15.39 12.88 -1.36
N ASP A 88 14.12 13.27 -1.17
CA ASP A 88 13.72 14.67 -1.05
C ASP A 88 14.38 15.35 0.16
N LEU A 89 14.36 14.70 1.32
CA LEU A 89 15.02 15.21 2.53
C LEU A 89 16.55 15.31 2.34
N ARG A 90 17.16 14.34 1.64
CA ARG A 90 18.60 14.35 1.33
C ARG A 90 18.97 15.45 0.33
N ALA A 91 18.05 15.82 -0.55
CA ALA A 91 18.20 16.96 -1.46
C ALA A 91 18.07 18.32 -0.74
N GLY A 92 17.80 18.32 0.56
CA GLY A 92 17.68 19.54 1.37
C GLY A 92 16.28 20.16 1.35
N ARG A 93 15.28 19.44 0.83
CA ARG A 93 13.88 19.90 0.85
C ARG A 93 13.28 19.83 2.26
N GLY A 94 12.32 20.70 2.52
CA GLY A 94 11.57 20.70 3.77
C GLY A 94 10.56 19.54 3.87
N ILE A 95 10.28 19.08 5.10
CA ILE A 95 9.25 18.05 5.38
C ILE A 95 7.83 18.52 4.99
N ASN A 96 7.62 19.83 4.91
CA ASN A 96 6.38 20.50 4.54
C ASN A 96 6.46 21.20 3.18
N GLU A 97 7.51 20.93 2.39
CA GLU A 97 7.68 21.48 1.06
C GLU A 97 6.91 20.64 0.04
N SER A 98 6.02 21.28 -0.70
CA SER A 98 5.26 20.66 -1.79
C SER A 98 5.52 21.40 -3.10
N TRP A 99 5.61 20.62 -4.16
CA TRP A 99 5.76 21.13 -5.53
C TRP A 99 4.99 20.22 -6.47
N TYR A 100 4.95 20.59 -7.74
CA TYR A 100 4.18 19.88 -8.76
C TYR A 100 5.03 19.61 -9.98
N SER A 101 4.88 18.42 -10.56
CA SER A 101 5.50 18.04 -11.82
C SER A 101 4.42 17.79 -12.90
N ALA A 102 4.71 18.12 -14.16
CA ALA A 102 3.87 17.69 -15.28
C ALA A 102 4.68 17.56 -16.57
N THR A 103 4.18 16.72 -17.47
CA THR A 103 4.71 16.61 -18.83
C THR A 103 3.68 17.16 -19.82
N TRP A 104 4.09 18.12 -20.65
CA TRP A 104 3.25 18.69 -21.69
C TRP A 104 4.07 18.91 -22.97
N GLU A 105 3.53 18.47 -24.11
CA GLU A 105 4.21 18.49 -25.42
C GLU A 105 5.64 17.89 -25.38
N GLY A 106 5.83 16.81 -24.61
CA GLY A 106 7.12 16.13 -24.49
C GLY A 106 8.16 16.86 -23.62
N LYS A 107 7.79 17.95 -22.96
CA LYS A 107 8.65 18.69 -22.02
C LYS A 107 8.17 18.50 -20.58
N ALA A 108 9.12 18.34 -19.67
CA ALA A 108 8.85 18.28 -18.24
C ALA A 108 8.86 19.69 -17.65
N TYR A 109 7.90 19.94 -16.76
CA TYR A 109 7.72 21.18 -16.03
C TYR A 109 7.63 20.88 -14.54
N ALA A 110 8.17 21.77 -13.72
CA ALA A 110 8.08 21.71 -12.27
C ALA A 110 7.81 23.11 -11.72
N TRP A 111 6.95 23.22 -10.70
CA TRP A 111 6.63 24.48 -10.06
C TRP A 111 6.24 24.28 -8.60
N VAL A 112 6.45 25.29 -7.76
CA VAL A 112 5.97 25.29 -6.37
C VAL A 112 4.49 25.67 -6.31
N GLU A 113 3.83 25.37 -5.20
CA GLU A 113 2.42 25.68 -5.04
C GLU A 113 2.11 27.18 -5.26
N GLY A 114 1.08 27.46 -6.07
CA GLY A 114 0.70 28.81 -6.47
C GLY A 114 1.49 29.40 -7.65
N GLU A 115 2.58 28.77 -8.08
CA GLU A 115 3.45 29.27 -9.17
C GLU A 115 3.29 28.49 -10.48
N ARG A 116 2.09 27.96 -10.74
CA ARG A 116 1.80 27.23 -11.97
C ARG A 116 2.07 28.10 -13.21
N PRO A 117 2.88 27.64 -14.18
CA PRO A 117 3.15 28.40 -15.39
C PRO A 117 1.87 28.70 -16.18
N ALA A 118 1.62 29.98 -16.46
CA ALA A 118 0.38 30.45 -17.10
C ALA A 118 0.18 29.93 -18.53
N PHE A 119 1.24 29.47 -19.19
CA PHE A 119 1.15 28.90 -20.54
C PHE A 119 0.66 27.45 -20.55
N LEU A 120 0.67 26.74 -19.41
CA LEU A 120 0.20 25.36 -19.36
C LEU A 120 -1.32 25.32 -19.44
N PRO A 121 -1.91 24.63 -20.43
CA PRO A 121 -3.36 24.51 -20.56
C PRO A 121 -4.01 23.93 -19.30
N ASP A 122 -5.22 24.36 -18.95
CA ASP A 122 -5.91 23.97 -17.71
C ASP A 122 -6.03 22.46 -17.51
N HIS A 123 -6.17 21.69 -18.60
CA HIS A 123 -6.25 20.23 -18.56
C HIS A 123 -4.93 19.54 -18.17
N VAL A 124 -3.80 20.25 -18.21
CA VAL A 124 -2.52 19.75 -17.68
C VAL A 124 -2.57 19.86 -16.17
N VAL A 125 -2.79 18.76 -15.48
CA VAL A 125 -2.81 18.72 -14.01
C VAL A 125 -1.42 18.35 -13.52
N GLY A 126 -0.90 19.11 -12.54
CA GLY A 126 0.38 18.77 -11.90
C GLY A 126 0.21 17.56 -10.99
N LYS A 127 1.12 16.58 -11.10
CA LYS A 127 1.30 15.55 -10.08
C LYS A 127 1.86 16.24 -8.84
N PRO A 128 1.26 16.07 -7.65
CA PRO A 128 1.87 16.54 -6.41
C PRO A 128 3.14 15.74 -6.13
N GLU A 129 4.18 16.44 -5.68
CA GLU A 129 5.49 15.90 -5.35
C GLU A 129 5.99 16.56 -4.05
N GLY A 130 7.07 16.01 -3.48
CA GLY A 130 7.62 16.49 -2.22
C GLY A 130 7.30 15.58 -1.06
N ALA A 131 7.99 15.79 0.07
CA ALA A 131 7.86 14.97 1.26
C ALA A 131 6.41 14.74 1.74
N PRO A 132 5.49 15.73 1.72
CA PRO A 132 4.09 15.49 2.05
C PRO A 132 3.39 14.50 1.10
N SER A 133 3.69 14.54 -0.20
CA SER A 133 3.12 13.62 -1.20
C SER A 133 3.59 12.21 -0.94
N GLU A 134 4.89 12.01 -0.71
CA GLU A 134 5.47 10.69 -0.45
C GLU A 134 4.93 10.05 0.84
N ILE A 135 4.67 10.85 1.88
CA ILE A 135 4.02 10.36 3.10
C ILE A 135 2.57 9.90 2.81
N VAL A 136 1.85 10.62 1.96
CA VAL A 136 0.50 10.22 1.54
C VAL A 136 0.57 8.92 0.73
N ASP A 137 1.54 8.78 -0.17
CA ASP A 137 1.72 7.56 -0.96
C ASP A 137 2.02 6.34 -0.07
N ILE A 138 2.86 6.49 0.96
CA ILE A 138 3.06 5.45 2.01
C ILE A 138 1.71 5.03 2.64
N ILE A 139 0.87 6.00 3.02
CA ILE A 139 -0.44 5.73 3.62
C ILE A 139 -1.33 4.99 2.64
N VAL A 140 -1.41 5.45 1.38
CA VAL A 140 -2.22 4.84 0.33
C VAL A 140 -1.79 3.40 0.07
N ARG A 141 -0.48 3.15 -0.03
CA ARG A 141 0.08 1.79 -0.22
C ARG A 141 -0.22 0.87 0.96
N ALA A 142 -0.12 1.37 2.19
CA ALA A 142 -0.43 0.59 3.38
C ALA A 142 -1.92 0.22 3.46
N LEU A 143 -2.81 1.15 3.10
CA LEU A 143 -4.25 0.90 3.05
C LEU A 143 -4.64 -0.08 1.94
N ASP A 144 -4.04 0.06 0.76
CA ASP A 144 -4.22 -0.88 -0.37
C ASP A 144 -3.77 -2.30 -0.02
N LEU A 145 -2.58 -2.44 0.57
CA LEU A 145 -2.05 -3.72 1.05
C LEU A 145 -2.98 -4.37 2.09
N ALA A 146 -3.50 -3.56 3.03
CA ALA A 146 -4.43 -4.03 4.05
C ALA A 146 -5.77 -4.47 3.44
N ASP A 147 -6.29 -3.73 2.46
CA ASP A 147 -7.54 -4.11 1.78
C ASP A 147 -7.41 -5.43 1.03
N GLU A 148 -6.35 -5.56 0.23
CA GLU A 148 -6.08 -6.77 -0.53
C GLU A 148 -5.84 -7.98 0.39
N GLY A 149 -5.12 -7.78 1.49
CA GLY A 149 -4.85 -8.81 2.49
C GLY A 149 -6.04 -9.16 3.38
N GLY A 150 -7.19 -8.48 3.22
CA GLY A 150 -8.36 -8.68 4.08
C GLY A 150 -8.14 -8.26 5.54
N VAL A 151 -7.19 -7.36 5.79
CA VAL A 151 -6.85 -6.85 7.12
C VAL A 151 -7.72 -5.64 7.44
N ASP A 152 -8.48 -5.68 8.53
CA ASP A 152 -9.21 -4.51 9.05
C ASP A 152 -8.22 -3.55 9.73
N ILE A 153 -7.67 -2.60 8.97
CA ILE A 153 -6.64 -1.70 9.52
C ILE A 153 -7.19 -0.80 10.63
N ALA A 154 -8.49 -0.48 10.61
CA ALA A 154 -9.11 0.39 11.59
C ALA A 154 -9.21 -0.31 12.95
N GLU A 155 -9.57 -1.59 12.96
CA GLU A 155 -9.54 -2.42 14.17
C GLU A 155 -8.11 -2.53 14.72
N HIS A 156 -7.15 -2.89 13.88
CA HIS A 156 -5.74 -3.02 14.29
C HIS A 156 -5.15 -1.69 14.81
N LEU A 157 -5.48 -0.57 14.18
CA LEU A 157 -5.07 0.76 14.63
C LEU A 157 -5.69 1.09 16.00
N SER A 158 -6.98 0.82 16.19
CA SER A 158 -7.67 1.01 17.48
C SER A 158 -7.00 0.22 18.60
N LEU A 159 -6.73 -1.07 18.36
CA LEU A 159 -6.01 -1.94 19.29
C LEU A 159 -4.61 -1.41 19.62
N LYS A 160 -3.87 -0.95 18.59
CA LYS A 160 -2.52 -0.42 18.77
C LYS A 160 -2.51 0.89 19.56
N LEU A 161 -3.44 1.80 19.30
CA LEU A 161 -3.56 3.08 20.03
C LEU A 161 -3.97 2.86 21.49
N ALA A 162 -4.87 1.91 21.75
CA ALA A 162 -5.23 1.50 23.10
C ALA A 162 -3.99 0.94 23.85
N TYR A 163 -3.24 0.03 23.23
CA TYR A 163 -2.00 -0.49 23.79
C TYR A 163 -0.95 0.61 24.04
N ASN A 164 -0.69 1.49 23.06
CA ASN A 164 0.30 2.56 23.20
C ASN A 164 -0.07 3.53 24.34
N ALA A 165 -1.35 3.76 24.60
CA ALA A 165 -1.80 4.57 25.75
C ALA A 165 -1.41 3.93 27.09
N THR A 166 -1.37 2.60 27.19
CA THR A 166 -0.86 1.90 28.39
C THR A 166 0.66 2.01 28.56
N ARG A 167 1.41 2.15 27.46
CA ARG A 167 2.89 2.23 27.46
C ARG A 167 3.42 3.54 28.05
N ALA A 168 2.69 4.64 27.93
CA ALA A 168 3.05 5.92 28.57
C ALA A 168 3.19 5.79 30.09
N ARG A 169 2.43 4.87 30.71
CA ARG A 169 2.49 4.56 32.15
C ARG A 169 3.70 3.68 32.53
N LEU A 170 4.32 3.00 31.56
CA LEU A 170 5.43 2.06 31.78
C LEU A 170 6.83 2.71 31.62
N HIS A 171 6.91 3.92 31.06
CA HIS A 171 8.17 4.68 30.89
C HIS A 171 8.41 5.76 31.97
N GLY A 172 7.94 5.53 33.20
CA GLY A 172 8.54 6.17 34.37
C GLY A 172 8.27 7.66 34.61
N LYS A 173 7.16 8.23 34.11
CA LYS A 173 6.67 9.50 34.66
C LYS A 173 5.77 9.20 35.87
N LYS A 174 6.27 9.52 37.08
CA LYS A 174 5.44 9.61 38.29
C LYS A 174 4.38 10.68 38.05
N LEU A 175 3.16 10.40 38.51
CA LEU A 175 2.09 11.40 38.68
C LEU A 175 2.58 12.52 39.59
#